data_AF-A0A6A3CLJ7-F1
#
_entry.id   AF-A0A6A3CLJ7-F1
#
_cell.length_a   1.000
_cell.length_b   1.000
_cell.length_c   1.000
_cell.angle_alpha   90.00
_cell.angle_beta   90.00
_cell.angle_gamma   90.00
#
_symmetry.space_group_name_H-M   'P 1'
#
loop_
_entity.id
_entity.type
_entity.pdbx_description
1 polymer ?
#
loop_
_entity_poly.entity_id
_entity_poly.type
_entity_poly.pdbx_seq_one_letter_code
_entity_poly.pdbx_strand_id
1 'polypeptide(L)'
;MEEKLCPLLAFFQALGVPEKQPGKMILLNPRLISYSIESKLTEIVYLLATLGLTRDGMIGKILAKYPFIMGYSVDKRLRPISEFLKSIVLSVTDLQTVTMNFPEVLCRDVSKIIKNSLEPRIRFLVDVMGRQTDKLANYPDFFQHGLKKRIELRHRLLEEKGVNCSPSEMLDCNQKKFLLKFGLFKGLS
;
A
#
# COMPACT_ATOMS: atom_id res chain seq x y z
N MET A 1 27.03 8.20 -23.12
CA MET A 1 25.72 7.63 -22.77
C MET A 1 25.83 6.12 -22.55
N GLU A 2 26.53 5.39 -23.41
CA GLU A 2 26.80 3.94 -23.26
C GLU A 2 27.53 3.57 -21.96
N GLU A 3 28.50 4.38 -21.52
CA GLU A 3 29.28 4.15 -20.30
C GLU A 3 28.43 4.06 -19.01
N LYS A 4 27.25 4.69 -18.99
CA LYS A 4 26.32 4.63 -17.84
C LYS A 4 25.20 3.61 -18.03
N LEU A 5 24.84 3.33 -19.28
CA LEU A 5 23.71 2.47 -19.59
C LEU A 5 24.03 1.00 -19.33
N CYS A 6 25.18 0.49 -19.79
CA CYS A 6 25.52 -0.92 -19.59
C CYS A 6 25.62 -1.31 -18.09
N PRO A 7 26.31 -0.53 -17.23
CA PRO A 7 26.32 -0.81 -15.79
C PRO A 7 24.94 -0.77 -15.15
N LEU A 8 24.07 0.16 -15.58
CA LEU A 8 22.71 0.27 -15.06
C LEU A 8 21.84 -0.95 -15.42
N LEU A 9 21.95 -1.44 -16.67
CA LEU A 9 21.24 -2.63 -17.11
C LEU A 9 21.72 -3.88 -16.36
N ALA A 10 23.04 -4.03 -16.21
CA ALA A 10 23.65 -5.13 -15.45
C ALA A 10 23.24 -5.10 -13.97
N PHE A 11 23.17 -3.92 -13.38
CA PHE A 11 22.67 -3.73 -12.01
C PHE A 11 21.23 -4.24 -11.85
N PHE A 12 20.32 -3.89 -12.77
CA PHE A 12 18.95 -4.40 -12.72
C PHE A 12 18.87 -5.92 -12.91
N GLN A 13 19.66 -6.49 -13.83
CA GLN A 13 19.73 -7.93 -14.03
C GLN A 13 20.24 -8.66 -12.78
N ALA A 14 21.25 -8.12 -12.10
CA ALA A 14 21.78 -8.66 -10.84
C ALA A 14 20.73 -8.65 -9.71
N LEU A 15 19.77 -7.70 -9.74
CA LEU A 15 18.63 -7.68 -8.83
C LEU A 15 17.48 -8.61 -9.23
N GLY A 16 17.66 -9.40 -10.30
CA GLY A 16 16.67 -10.35 -10.83
C GLY A 16 15.62 -9.74 -11.74
N VAL A 17 15.87 -8.55 -12.30
CA VAL A 17 15.01 -7.99 -13.36
C VAL A 17 15.25 -8.76 -14.67
N PRO A 18 14.21 -9.32 -15.33
CA PRO A 18 14.38 -10.06 -16.58
C PRO A 18 14.99 -9.20 -17.68
N GLU A 19 15.91 -9.73 -18.48
CA GLU A 19 16.72 -9.00 -19.49
C GLU A 19 15.95 -8.01 -20.39
N LYS A 20 14.69 -8.31 -20.74
CA LYS A 20 13.85 -7.46 -21.61
C LYS A 20 13.12 -6.32 -20.87
N GLN A 21 13.15 -6.29 -19.54
CA GLN A 21 12.42 -5.32 -18.71
C GLN A 21 13.18 -4.01 -18.43
N PRO A 22 14.51 -3.97 -18.20
CA PRO A 22 15.21 -2.72 -17.90
C PRO A 22 15.01 -1.64 -18.97
N GLY A 23 14.99 -2.01 -20.25
CA GLY A 23 14.67 -1.08 -21.34
C GLY A 23 13.28 -0.46 -21.19
N LYS A 24 12.26 -1.25 -20.82
CA LYS A 24 10.91 -0.75 -20.54
C LYS A 24 10.88 0.16 -19.32
N MET A 25 11.63 -0.18 -18.27
CA MET A 25 11.75 0.66 -17.07
C MET A 25 12.34 2.04 -17.39
N ILE A 26 13.37 2.08 -18.24
CA ILE A 26 14.00 3.32 -18.70
C ILE A 26 13.05 4.13 -19.58
N LEU A 27 12.28 3.49 -20.47
CA LEU A 27 11.25 4.18 -21.25
C LEU A 27 10.16 4.81 -20.37
N LEU A 28 9.76 4.12 -19.29
CA LEU A 28 8.78 4.63 -18.32
C LEU A 28 9.36 5.75 -17.45
N ASN A 29 10.64 5.67 -17.07
CA ASN A 29 11.32 6.67 -16.26
C ASN A 29 12.73 6.95 -16.80
N PRO A 30 12.88 7.83 -17.81
CA PRO A 30 14.18 8.12 -18.42
C PRO A 30 15.23 8.68 -17.44
N ARG A 31 14.78 9.27 -16.32
CA ARG A 31 15.66 9.79 -15.26
C ARG A 31 16.47 8.70 -14.57
N LEU A 32 16.13 7.42 -14.71
CA LEU A 32 16.92 6.31 -14.18
C LEU A 32 18.38 6.36 -14.65
N ILE A 33 18.63 6.82 -15.88
CA ILE A 33 19.98 6.94 -16.46
C ILE A 33 20.84 7.98 -15.70
N SER A 34 20.21 8.94 -15.01
CA SER A 34 20.90 9.97 -14.25
C SER A 34 21.24 9.58 -12.81
N TYR A 35 20.64 8.51 -12.27
CA TYR A 35 20.86 8.11 -10.89
C TYR A 35 22.17 7.32 -10.74
N SER A 36 22.96 7.65 -9.71
CA SER A 36 24.14 6.87 -9.34
C SER A 36 23.72 5.52 -8.78
N ILE A 37 24.37 4.46 -9.26
CA ILE A 37 24.14 3.10 -8.78
C ILE A 37 24.59 3.01 -7.32
N GLU A 38 25.77 3.52 -7.02
CA GLU A 38 26.48 3.41 -5.73
C GLU A 38 25.77 4.14 -4.61
N SER A 39 25.26 5.35 -4.88
CA SER A 39 24.68 6.21 -3.84
C SER A 39 23.15 6.17 -3.83
N LYS A 40 22.50 6.21 -4.99
CA LYS A 40 21.05 6.37 -5.07
C LYS A 40 20.32 5.04 -5.14
N LEU A 41 20.67 4.21 -6.13
CA LEU A 41 19.95 2.96 -6.37
C LEU A 41 20.26 1.92 -5.31
N THR A 42 21.52 1.81 -4.88
CA THR A 42 21.93 0.90 -3.80
C THR A 42 21.24 1.23 -2.48
N GLU A 43 21.06 2.52 -2.14
CA GLU A 43 20.33 2.91 -0.93
C GLU A 43 18.86 2.47 -0.95
N ILE A 44 18.21 2.54 -2.12
CA ILE A 44 16.84 2.05 -2.30
C ILE A 44 16.78 0.53 -2.19
N VAL A 45 17.74 -0.19 -2.78
CA VAL A 45 17.85 -1.65 -2.64
C VAL A 45 18.03 -2.03 -1.17
N TYR A 46 18.90 -1.34 -0.44
CA TYR A 46 19.12 -1.57 0.98
C TYR A 46 17.83 -1.36 1.79
N LEU A 47 17.12 -0.25 1.57
CA LEU A 47 15.84 -0.01 2.22
C LEU A 47 14.84 -1.15 1.95
N LEU A 48 14.69 -1.57 0.70
CA LEU A 48 13.78 -2.67 0.33
C LEU A 48 14.20 -3.98 1.01
N ALA A 49 15.49 -4.27 1.12
CA ALA A 49 15.97 -5.42 1.86
C ALA A 49 15.57 -5.36 3.35
N THR A 50 15.58 -4.16 3.98
CA THR A 50 15.11 -4.00 5.37
C THR A 50 13.60 -4.26 5.57
N LEU A 51 12.83 -4.36 4.49
CA LEU A 51 11.42 -4.77 4.52
C LEU A 51 11.25 -6.30 4.50
N GLY A 52 12.35 -7.04 4.60
CA GLY A 52 12.37 -8.50 4.51
C GLY A 52 12.37 -9.03 3.08
N LEU A 53 12.56 -8.20 2.06
CA LEU A 53 12.59 -8.62 0.65
C LEU A 53 13.91 -9.30 0.29
N THR A 54 14.20 -10.43 0.94
CA THR A 54 15.51 -11.11 0.92
C THR A 54 15.60 -12.26 -0.07
N ARG A 55 14.48 -12.75 -0.63
CA ARG A 55 14.53 -13.80 -1.66
C ARG A 55 14.98 -13.21 -2.99
N ASP A 56 15.80 -13.98 -3.69
CA ASP A 56 16.34 -13.61 -5.00
C ASP A 56 15.25 -13.13 -5.96
N GLY A 57 15.51 -11.97 -6.58
CA GLY A 57 14.62 -11.36 -7.57
C GLY A 57 13.38 -10.65 -7.01
N MET A 58 13.09 -10.66 -5.70
CA MET A 58 11.95 -9.91 -5.14
C MET A 58 12.11 -8.41 -5.37
N ILE A 59 13.29 -7.87 -5.06
CA ILE A 59 13.60 -6.46 -5.27
C ILE A 59 13.51 -6.09 -6.75
N GLY A 60 14.09 -6.89 -7.65
CA GLY A 60 13.97 -6.69 -9.09
C GLY A 60 12.52 -6.65 -9.58
N LYS A 61 11.66 -7.55 -9.08
CA LYS A 61 10.22 -7.53 -9.40
C LYS A 61 9.54 -6.22 -8.99
N ILE A 62 9.85 -5.69 -7.81
CA ILE A 62 9.31 -4.40 -7.35
C ILE A 62 9.78 -3.25 -8.24
N LEU A 63 11.09 -3.18 -8.52
CA LEU A 63 11.66 -2.12 -9.34
C LEU A 63 11.12 -2.16 -10.78
N ALA A 64 10.94 -3.35 -11.35
CA ALA A 64 10.37 -3.52 -12.67
C ALA A 64 8.88 -3.15 -12.72
N LYS A 65 8.13 -3.50 -11.66
CA LYS A 65 6.70 -3.19 -11.56
C LYS A 65 6.44 -1.70 -11.35
N TYR A 66 7.29 -1.01 -10.58
CA TYR A 66 7.13 0.41 -10.31
C TYR A 66 8.47 1.18 -10.31
N PRO A 67 9.02 1.49 -11.52
CA PRO A 67 10.34 2.12 -11.65
C PRO A 67 10.43 3.53 -11.05
N PHE A 68 9.31 4.18 -10.82
CA PHE A 68 9.26 5.52 -10.23
C PHE A 68 9.68 5.55 -8.76
N ILE A 69 9.66 4.41 -8.03
CA ILE A 69 10.14 4.34 -6.65
C ILE A 69 11.57 4.86 -6.52
N MET A 70 12.40 4.64 -7.53
CA MET A 70 13.80 5.03 -7.54
C MET A 70 14.03 6.54 -7.58
N GLY A 71 13.00 7.32 -7.94
CA GLY A 71 13.07 8.78 -7.94
C GLY A 71 12.83 9.43 -6.59
N TYR A 72 12.31 8.69 -5.59
CA TYR A 72 11.98 9.26 -4.29
C TYR A 72 13.19 9.28 -3.35
N SER A 73 13.25 10.27 -2.46
CA SER A 73 14.25 10.31 -1.38
C SER A 73 13.99 9.18 -0.39
N VAL A 74 15.04 8.41 -0.08
CA VAL A 74 14.97 7.34 0.92
C VAL A 74 14.56 7.95 2.26
N ASP A 75 15.30 8.92 2.77
CA ASP A 75 15.04 9.45 4.12
C ASP A 75 13.79 10.32 4.23
N LYS A 76 13.46 11.12 3.20
CA LYS A 76 12.31 12.04 3.27
C LYS A 76 10.98 11.37 2.92
N ARG A 77 11.00 10.26 2.16
CA ARG A 77 9.77 9.62 1.67
C ARG A 77 9.70 8.14 2.02
N LEU A 78 10.66 7.35 1.54
CA LEU A 78 10.52 5.89 1.55
C LEU A 78 10.71 5.29 2.95
N ARG A 79 11.69 5.77 3.73
CA ARG A 79 11.99 5.29 5.08
C ARG A 79 10.85 5.63 6.05
N PRO A 80 10.31 6.87 6.11
CA PRO A 80 9.17 7.16 6.97
C PRO A 80 7.97 6.24 6.72
N ILE A 81 7.63 5.95 5.46
CA ILE A 81 6.48 5.09 5.17
C ILE A 81 6.79 3.63 5.43
N SER A 82 8.03 3.20 5.19
CA SER A 82 8.51 1.87 5.53
C SER A 82 8.38 1.59 7.04
N GLU A 83 8.84 2.52 7.88
CA GLU A 83 8.74 2.40 9.34
C GLU A 83 7.29 2.49 9.82
N PHE A 84 6.48 3.34 9.19
CA PHE A 84 5.04 3.38 9.46
C PHE A 84 4.35 2.06 9.11
N LEU A 85 4.64 1.49 7.93
CA LEU A 85 4.08 0.19 7.54
C LEU A 85 4.54 -0.92 8.50
N LYS A 86 5.81 -0.93 8.90
CA LYS A 86 6.30 -1.87 9.92
C LYS A 86 5.58 -1.73 11.26
N SER A 87 5.18 -0.52 11.66
CA SER A 87 4.48 -0.31 12.94
C SER A 87 3.01 -0.71 12.92
N ILE A 88 2.37 -0.72 11.74
CA ILE A 88 0.95 -1.13 11.61
C ILE A 88 0.76 -2.56 11.10
N VAL A 89 1.75 -3.12 10.38
CA VAL A 89 1.66 -4.46 9.80
C VAL A 89 2.14 -5.48 10.83
N LEU A 90 1.31 -6.49 11.09
CA LEU A 90 1.48 -7.46 12.18
C LEU A 90 2.61 -8.48 11.94
N SER A 91 3.03 -8.69 10.69
CA SER A 91 4.12 -9.62 10.34
C SER A 91 4.98 -9.15 9.16
N VAL A 92 6.23 -9.62 9.11
CA VAL A 92 7.15 -9.36 7.97
C VAL A 92 6.59 -9.92 6.66
N THR A 93 5.90 -11.06 6.72
CA THR A 93 5.28 -11.70 5.54
C THR A 93 4.17 -10.84 4.93
N ASP A 94 3.35 -10.22 5.77
CA ASP A 94 2.30 -9.30 5.31
C ASP A 94 2.91 -8.05 4.68
N LEU A 95 4.00 -7.53 5.26
CA LEU A 95 4.71 -6.37 4.73
C LEU A 95 5.33 -6.65 3.36
N GLN A 96 5.95 -7.82 3.19
CA GLN A 96 6.45 -8.30 1.90
C GLN A 96 5.30 -8.38 0.89
N THR A 97 4.17 -8.99 1.27
CA THR A 97 2.99 -9.18 0.42
C THR A 97 2.43 -7.84 -0.07
N VAL A 98 2.24 -6.88 0.84
CA VAL A 98 1.78 -5.53 0.51
C VAL A 98 2.76 -4.84 -0.43
N THR A 99 4.06 -4.92 -0.15
CA THR A 99 5.09 -4.24 -0.96
C THR A 99 5.24 -4.84 -2.36
N MET A 100 5.13 -6.17 -2.50
CA MET A 100 5.19 -6.86 -3.79
C MET A 100 3.93 -6.60 -4.64
N ASN A 101 2.77 -6.56 -3.99
CA ASN A 101 1.50 -6.36 -4.69
C ASN A 101 1.20 -4.90 -5.00
N PHE A 102 1.65 -3.97 -4.15
CA PHE A 102 1.35 -2.53 -4.22
C PHE A 102 2.58 -1.67 -3.93
N PRO A 103 3.68 -1.77 -4.70
CA PRO A 103 4.92 -1.04 -4.43
C PRO A 103 4.76 0.49 -4.38
N GLU A 104 3.74 1.04 -5.04
CA GLU A 104 3.40 2.46 -5.00
C GLU A 104 3.03 2.96 -3.59
N VAL A 105 2.65 2.06 -2.66
CA VAL A 105 2.38 2.40 -1.26
C VAL A 105 3.61 3.06 -0.60
N LEU A 106 4.83 2.61 -0.95
CA LEU A 106 6.09 3.16 -0.43
C LEU A 106 6.39 4.57 -0.96
N CYS A 107 5.69 5.02 -1.99
CA CYS A 107 5.90 6.34 -2.58
C CYS A 107 4.90 7.37 -2.08
N ARG A 108 3.90 6.93 -1.31
CA ARG A 108 2.90 7.82 -0.75
C ARG A 108 3.46 8.61 0.41
N ASP A 109 2.96 9.82 0.54
CA ASP A 109 3.33 10.70 1.64
C ASP A 109 2.73 10.16 2.94
N VAL A 110 3.59 9.77 3.89
CA VAL A 110 3.19 9.25 5.21
C VAL A 110 2.27 10.22 5.91
N SER A 111 2.61 11.50 5.94
CA SER A 111 1.81 12.53 6.59
C SER A 111 0.44 12.62 5.94
N LYS A 112 0.34 12.43 4.62
CA LYS A 112 -0.97 12.35 3.94
C LYS A 112 -1.68 11.01 4.16
N ILE A 113 -0.97 9.88 4.27
CA ILE A 113 -1.60 8.58 4.58
C ILE A 113 -2.18 8.62 5.98
N ILE A 114 -1.41 9.07 6.97
CA ILE A 114 -1.88 9.21 8.34
C ILE A 114 -3.02 10.22 8.36
N LYS A 115 -2.78 11.49 7.97
CA LYS A 115 -3.79 12.55 8.10
C LYS A 115 -5.03 12.37 7.25
N ASN A 116 -4.90 11.86 6.02
CA ASN A 116 -6.00 11.87 5.05
C ASN A 116 -6.58 10.48 4.79
N SER A 117 -5.97 9.40 5.28
CA SER A 117 -6.46 8.04 5.05
C SER A 117 -6.73 7.30 6.36
N LEU A 118 -5.73 7.16 7.23
CA LEU A 118 -5.84 6.30 8.42
C LEU A 118 -6.46 7.03 9.61
N GLU A 119 -5.97 8.22 9.92
CA GLU A 119 -6.47 9.04 11.03
C GLU A 119 -7.98 9.31 10.90
N PRO A 120 -8.54 9.70 9.74
CA PRO A 120 -9.98 9.90 9.62
C PRO A 120 -10.78 8.61 9.83
N ARG A 121 -10.24 7.45 9.42
CA ARG A 121 -10.88 6.14 9.63
C ARG A 121 -10.81 5.68 11.09
N ILE A 122 -9.69 5.93 11.76
CA ILE A 122 -9.51 5.62 13.18
C ILE A 122 -10.43 6.52 14.02
N ARG A 123 -10.44 7.83 13.76
CA ARG A 123 -11.38 8.76 14.41
C ARG A 123 -12.83 8.34 14.17
N PHE A 124 -13.19 7.99 12.95
CA PHE A 124 -14.55 7.50 12.68
C PHE A 124 -14.88 6.22 13.46
N LEU A 125 -13.94 5.28 13.56
CA LEU A 125 -14.14 4.04 14.31
C LEU A 125 -14.33 4.30 15.83
N VAL A 126 -13.50 5.16 16.41
CA VAL A 126 -13.51 5.43 17.84
C VAL A 126 -14.62 6.41 18.21
N ASP A 127 -14.66 7.56 17.55
CA ASP A 127 -15.49 8.70 17.94
C ASP A 127 -16.93 8.56 17.44
N VAL A 128 -17.13 7.90 16.29
CA VAL A 128 -18.48 7.73 15.68
C VAL A 128 -19.01 6.33 15.92
N MET A 129 -18.24 5.29 15.60
CA MET A 129 -18.73 3.91 15.78
C MET A 129 -18.60 3.40 17.22
N GLY A 130 -17.94 4.15 18.12
CA GLY A 130 -17.77 3.78 19.53
C GLY A 130 -16.94 2.52 19.77
N ARG A 131 -15.99 2.21 18.86
CA ARG A 131 -15.22 0.95 18.90
C ARG A 131 -13.78 1.20 19.32
N GLN A 132 -13.24 0.24 20.07
CA GLN A 132 -11.82 0.23 20.42
C GLN A 132 -10.95 -0.23 19.24
N THR A 133 -9.73 0.30 19.17
CA THR A 133 -8.76 0.01 18.09
C THR A 133 -8.03 -1.32 18.28
N ASP A 134 -8.02 -1.88 19.48
CA ASP A 134 -7.45 -3.20 19.83
C ASP A 134 -8.03 -4.33 18.95
N LYS A 135 -9.31 -4.22 18.59
CA LYS A 135 -10.02 -5.20 17.75
C LYS A 135 -9.63 -5.11 16.27
N LEU A 136 -8.95 -4.05 15.83
CA LEU A 136 -8.48 -3.91 14.44
C LEU A 136 -7.31 -4.83 14.11
N ALA A 137 -6.54 -5.29 15.11
CA ALA A 137 -5.56 -6.35 14.89
C ALA A 137 -6.20 -7.62 14.31
N ASN A 138 -7.48 -7.86 14.63
CA ASN A 138 -8.25 -8.98 14.12
C ASN A 138 -9.00 -8.68 12.82
N TYR A 139 -8.89 -7.44 12.29
CA TYR A 139 -9.55 -7.03 11.05
C TYR A 139 -8.79 -5.87 10.35
N PRO A 140 -7.55 -6.12 9.88
CA PRO A 140 -6.71 -5.10 9.23
C PRO A 140 -7.32 -4.54 7.94
N ASP A 141 -8.15 -5.35 7.28
CA ASP A 141 -8.92 -5.03 6.09
C ASP A 141 -9.84 -3.80 6.26
N PHE A 142 -10.16 -3.36 7.48
CA PHE A 142 -10.91 -2.13 7.73
C PHE A 142 -10.36 -0.93 6.94
N PHE A 143 -9.03 -0.78 6.87
CA PHE A 143 -8.38 0.37 6.25
C PHE A 143 -8.42 0.36 4.72
N GLN A 144 -8.67 -0.79 4.10
CA GLN A 144 -8.78 -0.90 2.65
C GLN A 144 -10.13 -0.36 2.14
N HIS A 145 -11.14 -0.30 3.01
CA HIS A 145 -12.46 0.20 2.66
C HIS A 145 -12.46 1.73 2.54
N GLY A 146 -13.15 2.26 1.52
CA GLY A 146 -13.29 3.70 1.34
C GLY A 146 -14.12 4.33 2.46
N LEU A 147 -13.56 5.33 3.17
CA LEU A 147 -14.22 5.99 4.31
C LEU A 147 -15.63 6.50 3.96
N LYS A 148 -15.75 7.48 3.05
CA LYS A 148 -17.04 8.07 2.68
C LYS A 148 -18.00 7.10 2.00
N LYS A 149 -17.53 6.45 0.93
CA LYS A 149 -18.38 5.66 0.02
C LYS A 149 -18.83 4.32 0.62
N ARG A 150 -18.12 3.81 1.63
CA ARG A 150 -18.40 2.47 2.20
C ARG A 150 -18.57 2.50 3.71
N ILE A 151 -17.59 2.99 4.47
CA ILE A 151 -17.64 2.93 5.93
C ILE A 151 -18.74 3.84 6.49
N GLU A 152 -18.68 5.13 6.19
CA GLU A 152 -19.66 6.12 6.67
C GLU A 152 -21.07 5.82 6.16
N LEU A 153 -21.22 5.55 4.85
CA LEU A 153 -22.50 5.24 4.24
C LEU A 153 -23.18 4.04 4.91
N ARG A 154 -22.44 2.94 5.10
CA ARG A 154 -23.01 1.72 5.67
C ARG A 154 -23.29 1.85 7.16
N HIS A 155 -22.41 2.52 7.90
CA HIS A 155 -22.67 2.78 9.32
C HIS A 155 -23.96 3.58 9.51
N ARG A 156 -24.13 4.68 8.76
CA ARG A 156 -25.36 5.50 8.80
C ARG A 156 -26.62 4.69 8.50
N LEU A 157 -26.60 3.89 7.44
CA LEU A 157 -27.76 3.06 7.05
C LEU A 157 -28.14 2.04 8.11
N LEU A 158 -27.17 1.50 8.85
CA LEU A 158 -27.41 0.54 9.92
C LEU A 158 -27.85 1.21 11.21
N GLU A 159 -27.30 2.38 11.53
CA GLU A 159 -27.71 3.21 12.66
C GLU A 159 -29.17 3.67 12.51
N GLU A 160 -29.57 4.14 11.33
CA GLU A 160 -30.97 4.49 11.01
C GLU A 160 -31.94 3.30 11.21
N LYS A 161 -31.43 2.08 11.12
CA LYS A 161 -32.18 0.83 11.34
C LYS A 161 -32.03 0.25 12.75
N GLY A 162 -31.20 0.84 13.61
CA GLY A 162 -30.89 0.28 14.92
C GLY A 162 -30.18 -1.08 14.87
N VAL A 163 -29.46 -1.38 13.78
CA VAL A 163 -28.76 -2.67 13.62
C VAL A 163 -27.33 -2.57 14.08
N ASN A 164 -26.99 -3.34 15.11
CA ASN A 164 -25.60 -3.57 15.52
C ASN A 164 -25.02 -4.79 14.79
N CYS A 165 -23.85 -4.63 14.20
CA CYS A 165 -23.08 -5.74 13.62
C CYS A 165 -21.56 -5.48 13.75
N SER A 166 -20.73 -6.46 13.43
CA SER A 166 -19.27 -6.26 13.40
C SER A 166 -18.81 -5.51 12.13
N PRO A 167 -17.65 -4.83 12.15
CA PRO A 167 -17.13 -4.14 10.98
C PRO A 167 -16.91 -5.07 9.77
N SER A 168 -16.46 -6.30 9.97
CA SER A 168 -16.29 -7.30 8.90
C SER A 168 -17.62 -7.68 8.26
N GLU A 169 -18.65 -7.95 9.05
CA GLU A 169 -20.00 -8.22 8.53
C GLU A 169 -20.57 -7.07 7.70
N MET A 170 -20.31 -5.84 8.13
CA MET A 170 -20.73 -4.63 7.42
C MET A 170 -19.94 -4.43 6.13
N LEU A 171 -18.64 -4.69 6.13
CA LEU A 171 -17.72 -4.20 5.11
C LEU A 171 -17.27 -5.25 4.10
N ASP A 172 -17.18 -6.54 4.44
CA ASP A 172 -16.60 -7.58 3.57
C ASP A 172 -17.51 -8.00 2.40
N CYS A 173 -18.74 -7.50 2.38
CA CYS A 173 -19.70 -7.79 1.32
C CYS A 173 -19.79 -6.67 0.28
N ASN A 174 -20.06 -7.03 -0.98
CA ASN A 174 -20.41 -6.05 -2.02
C ASN A 174 -21.74 -5.34 -1.70
N GLN A 175 -22.07 -4.28 -2.45
CA GLN A 175 -23.26 -3.45 -2.15
C GLN A 175 -24.56 -4.24 -2.19
N LYS A 176 -24.76 -5.11 -3.19
CA LYS A 176 -25.99 -5.92 -3.31
C LYS A 176 -26.16 -6.84 -2.10
N LYS A 177 -25.10 -7.55 -1.70
CA LYS A 177 -25.11 -8.45 -0.54
C LYS A 177 -25.29 -7.68 0.77
N PHE A 178 -24.68 -6.50 0.90
CA PHE A 178 -24.90 -5.61 2.05
C PHE A 178 -26.38 -5.23 2.19
N LEU A 179 -27.00 -4.74 1.12
CA LEU A 179 -28.40 -4.33 1.13
C LEU A 179 -29.34 -5.50 1.46
N LEU A 180 -29.06 -6.70 0.91
CA LEU A 180 -29.81 -7.93 1.22
C LEU A 180 -29.66 -8.32 2.69
N LYS A 181 -28.43 -8.39 3.19
CA LYS A 181 -28.14 -8.85 4.55
C LYS A 181 -28.86 -8.01 5.61
N PHE A 182 -28.99 -6.70 5.39
CA PHE A 182 -29.57 -5.77 6.35
C PHE A 182 -30.97 -5.25 5.97
N GLY A 183 -31.59 -5.89 4.96
CA GLY A 183 -32.93 -5.56 4.49
C GLY A 183 -33.09 -4.10 4.04
N LEU A 184 -32.04 -3.48 3.52
CA LEU A 184 -31.99 -2.05 3.17
C LEU A 184 -32.57 -1.75 1.78
N PHE A 185 -33.31 -2.68 1.18
CA PHE A 185 -34.10 -2.39 -0.01
C PHE A 185 -35.28 -1.50 0.39
N LYS A 186 -35.17 -0.20 0.10
CA LYS A 186 -36.36 0.64 -0.08
C LYS A 186 -36.91 0.38 -1.49
N GLY A 187 -38.23 0.34 -1.59
CA GLY A 187 -39.01 -0.28 -2.66
C GLY A 187 -38.59 0.08 -4.10
N LEU A 188 -38.42 -0.97 -4.91
CA LEU A 188 -38.85 -0.95 -6.29
C LEU A 188 -40.33 -1.38 -6.29
N SER A 189 -41.21 -0.44 -5.98
CA SER A 189 -42.66 -0.52 -6.24
C SER A 189 -43.15 0.88 -6.51
#